data_AF-A0A7V8VR62-F1
#
_entry.id   AF-A0A7V8VR62-F1
#
_cell.length_a   1.000
_cell.length_b   1.000
_cell.length_c   1.000
_cell.angle_alpha   90.00
_cell.angle_beta   90.00
_cell.angle_gamma   90.00
#
_symmetry.space_group_name_H-M   'P 1'
#
loop_
_entity.id
_entity.type
_entity.pdbx_description
1 polymer ?
#
loop_
_entity_poly.entity_id
_entity_poly.type
_entity_poly.pdbx_seq_one_letter_code
_entity_poly.pdbx_strand_id
1 'polypeptide(L)' 'MEITRRFLDTQPTRYGAYIALQCALMRRYIARGGTAEEFCQRLAPAFHRRYGPLLLD' A
#
# COMPACT_ATOMS: atom_id res chain seq x y z
N MET A 1 -10.90 6.01 5.34
CA MET A 1 -10.53 5.94 3.91
C MET A 1 -9.69 7.13 3.45
N GLU A 2 -9.07 7.89 4.36
CA GLU A 2 -8.45 9.18 4.04
C GLU A 2 -7.06 9.04 3.37
N ILE A 3 -6.26 8.07 3.80
CA ILE A 3 -4.88 7.91 3.30
C ILE A 3 -4.83 7.48 1.83
N THR A 4 -5.75 6.61 1.41
CA THR A 4 -5.84 6.13 0.03
C THR A 4 -6.19 7.26 -0.94
N ARG A 5 -7.12 8.14 -0.54
CA ARG A 5 -7.54 9.29 -1.34
C ARG A 5 -6.38 10.25 -1.62
N ARG A 6 -5.55 10.50 -0.61
CA ARG A 6 -4.33 11.32 -0.77
C ARG A 6 -3.36 10.77 -1.82
N PHE A 7 -3.20 9.45 -1.90
CA PHE A 7 -2.36 8.84 -2.94
C PHE A 7 -3.01 8.88 -4.32
N LEU A 8 -4.34 8.73 -4.40
CA LEU A 8 -5.09 8.88 -5.66
C LEU A 8 -5.02 10.30 -6.21
N ASP A 9 -5.06 11.32 -5.35
CA ASP A 9 -4.95 12.73 -5.76
C ASP A 9 -3.53 13.14 -6.21
N THR A 10 -2.50 12.43 -5.73
CA THR A 10 -1.09 12.82 -5.95
C THR A 10 -0.36 11.97 -6.98
N GLN A 11 -0.94 10.85 -7.40
CA GLN A 11 -0.34 9.95 -8.38
C GLN A 11 -1.09 10.01 -9.71
N PRO A 12 -0.38 10.02 -10.84
CA PRO A 12 -0.99 10.15 -12.16
C PRO A 12 -1.84 8.94 -12.58
N THR A 13 -1.64 7.80 -11.92
CA THR A 13 -2.38 6.56 -12.21
C THR A 13 -2.83 5.88 -10.92
N ARG A 14 -3.95 5.15 -10.99
CA ARG A 14 -4.43 4.31 -9.87
C ARG A 14 -3.42 3.25 -9.46
N TYR A 15 -2.73 2.66 -10.44
CA TYR A 15 -1.62 1.75 -10.18
C TYR A 15 -0.47 2.45 -9.44
N GLY A 16 -0.12 3.68 -9.83
CA GLY A 16 0.86 4.50 -9.12
C GLY A 16 0.45 4.79 -7.67
N ALA A 17 -0.83 5.16 -7.44
CA ALA A 17 -1.38 5.36 -6.11
C ALA A 17 -1.33 4.08 -5.25
N TYR A 18 -1.66 2.94 -5.85
CA TYR A 18 -1.62 1.64 -5.21
C TYR A 18 -0.20 1.25 -4.77
N ILE A 19 0.78 1.37 -5.67
CA ILE A 19 2.19 1.09 -5.38
C ILE A 19 2.75 2.08 -4.35
N ALA A 20 2.44 3.38 -4.48
CA ALA A 20 2.89 4.39 -3.53
C ALA A 20 2.38 4.13 -2.10
N LEU A 21 1.11 3.71 -1.97
CA LEU A 21 0.53 3.30 -0.70
C LEU A 21 1.21 2.05 -0.13
N GLN A 22 1.45 1.04 -0.97
CA GLN A 22 2.17 -0.18 -0.56
C GLN A 22 3.56 0.15 -0.01
N CYS A 23 4.33 0.97 -0.75
CA CYS A 23 5.65 1.43 -0.35
C CYS A 23 5.62 2.23 0.96
N ALA A 24 4.63 3.12 1.15
CA ALA A 24 4.49 3.89 2.38
C ALA A 24 4.22 3.01 3.60
N LEU A 25 3.36 2.00 3.45
CA LEU A 25 3.07 1.04 4.52
C LEU A 25 4.27 0.15 4.83
N MET A 26 4.97 -0.34 3.82
CA MET A 26 6.17 -1.15 3.98
C MET A 26 7.28 -0.37 4.70
N ARG A 27 7.56 0.88 4.28
CA ARG A 27 8.53 1.75 4.97
C ARG A 27 8.17 1.97 6.44
N ARG A 28 6.89 2.20 6.74
CA ARG A 28 6.43 2.38 8.12
C ARG A 28 6.58 1.11 8.94
N TYR A 29 6.35 -0.07 8.34
CA TYR A 29 6.54 -1.35 9.01
C TYR A 29 8.01 -1.59 9.34
N ILE A 30 8.91 -1.36 8.38
CA ILE A 30 10.36 -1.50 8.57
C ILE A 30 10.86 -0.53 9.63
N ALA A 31 10.39 0.72 9.63
CA ALA A 31 10.75 1.71 10.64
C ALA A 31 10.33 1.32 12.08
N ARG A 32 9.43 0.34 12.26
CA ARG A 32 9.02 -0.20 13.56
C ARG A 32 9.76 -1.49 13.95
N GLY A 33 10.82 -1.84 13.22
CA GLY A 33 11.63 -3.02 13.46
C GLY A 33 11.20 -4.27 12.70
N GLY A 34 10.22 -4.17 11.81
CA GLY A 34 9.85 -5.27 10.92
C GLY A 34 10.80 -5.39 9.72
N THR A 35 10.69 -6.49 8.98
CA THR A 35 11.44 -6.71 7.73
C THR A 35 10.55 -6.64 6.49
N ALA A 36 11.16 -6.46 5.32
CA ALA A 36 10.45 -6.52 4.05
C ALA A 36 9.85 -7.92 3.80
N GLU A 37 10.55 -8.98 4.21
CA GLU A 37 10.08 -10.35 4.04
C GLU A 37 8.83 -10.63 4.89
N GLU A 38 8.84 -10.24 6.17
CA GLU A 38 7.66 -10.35 7.03
C GLU A 38 6.48 -9.52 6.51
N PHE A 39 6.75 -8.34 5.95
CA PHE A 39 5.71 -7.54 5.31
C PHE A 39 5.06 -8.31 4.15
N CYS A 40 5.87 -8.90 3.26
CA CYS A 40 5.37 -9.69 2.14
C CYS A 40 4.58 -10.93 2.59
N GLN A 41 5.05 -11.64 3.61
CA GLN A 41 4.38 -12.87 4.07
C GLN A 41 3.09 -12.59 4.85
N ARG A 42 3.06 -11.54 5.68
CA ARG A 42 1.98 -11.32 6.67
C ARG A 42 1.03 -10.18 6.29
N LEU A 43 1.56 -9.10 5.73
CA LEU A 43 0.82 -7.85 5.52
C LEU A 43 0.39 -7.65 4.07
N ALA A 44 1.19 -8.10 3.09
CA ALA A 44 0.84 -7.97 1.68
C ALA A 44 -0.51 -8.64 1.33
N PRO A 45 -0.85 -9.86 1.81
CA PRO A 45 -2.15 -10.46 1.48
C PRO A 45 -3.34 -9.63 1.95
N ALA A 46 -3.26 -9.08 3.18
CA ALA A 46 -4.28 -8.20 3.72
C ALA A 46 -4.35 -6.86 2.96
N PHE A 47 -3.20 -6.32 2.55
CA PHE A 47 -3.10 -5.14 1.71
C PHE A 47 -3.79 -5.35 0.36
N HIS A 48 -3.46 -6.43 -0.37
CA HIS A 48 -4.07 -6.79 -1.65
C HIS A 48 -5.58 -6.96 -1.52
N ARG A 49 -6.06 -7.65 -0.48
CA ARG A 49 -7.51 -7.82 -0.25
C ARG A 49 -8.23 -6.49 -0.01
N ARG A 50 -7.61 -5.56 0.72
CA ARG A 50 -8.23 -4.29 1.12
C ARG A 50 -8.17 -3.22 0.03
N TYR A 51 -7.08 -3.16 -0.72
CA TYR A 51 -6.80 -2.09 -1.66
C TYR A 51 -6.73 -2.55 -3.12
N GLY A 52 -6.74 -3.86 -3.38
CA GLY A 52 -6.80 -4.42 -4.73
C GLY A 52 -7.98 -3.91 -5.57
N PRO A 53 -9.19 -3.70 -5.01
CA PRO A 53 -10.30 -3.11 -5.75
C PRO A 53 -10.01 -1.71 -6.32
N LEU A 54 -9.06 -0.96 -5.75
CA LEU A 54 -8.67 0.37 -6.29
C LEU A 54 -8.06 0.29 -7.70
N LEU A 55 -7.65 -0.90 -8.14
CA LEU A 55 -7.07 -1.12 -9.46
C LEU A 55 -8.15 -1.41 -10.53
N LEU A 56 -9.37 -1.75 -10.13
CA LEU A 56 -10.42 -2.27 -11.02
C LEU A 56 -11.53 -1.25 -11.34
N ASP A 57 -11.57 -0.12 -10.63
CA ASP A 57 -12.64 0.89 -10.69
C ASP A 57 -12.16 2.18 -11.34
#